data_AF-A0A0P7FT16-F1
#
_entry.id   AF-A0A0P7FT16-F1
#
_cell.length_a   1.000
_cell.length_b   1.000
_cell.length_c   1.000
_cell.angle_alpha   90.00
_cell.angle_beta   90.00
_cell.angle_gamma   90.00
#
_symmetry.space_group_name_H-M   'P 1'
#
loop_
_entity.id
_entity.type
_entity.pdbx_description
1 polymer ?
#
loop_
_entity_poly.entity_id
_entity_poly.type
_entity_poly.pdbx_seq_one_letter_code
_entity_poly.pdbx_strand_id
1 'polypeptide(L)'
;MKSAATGGRATAEKQRELGGEPDECPVYELYAYLLAEGDDEFAARVYEECAEGERLCGGCKEQAAELMREFLAEHQEKREEAKEVLADVDIDLSSERRGLGGKEEEDAV
;
A
#
# COMPACT_ATOMS: atom_id res chain seq x y z
N MET A 1 -0.20 -8.89 0.80
CA MET A 1 -1.54 -8.29 0.93
C MET A 1 -2.54 -9.18 1.67
N LYS A 2 -2.75 -10.46 1.29
CA LYS A 2 -3.70 -11.37 1.97
C LYS A 2 -3.52 -11.46 3.50
N SER A 3 -2.28 -11.43 3.97
CA SER A 3 -1.89 -11.47 5.40
C SER A 3 -1.94 -10.13 6.14
N ALA A 4 -2.31 -9.02 5.50
CA ALA A 4 -2.35 -7.71 6.16
C ALA A 4 -3.35 -7.69 7.33
N ALA A 5 -3.01 -7.00 8.42
CA ALA A 5 -3.97 -6.75 9.50
C ALA A 5 -5.10 -5.84 9.00
N THR A 6 -6.28 -5.93 9.63
CA THR A 6 -7.48 -5.16 9.26
C THR A 6 -8.27 -4.79 10.49
N GLY A 7 -8.96 -3.64 10.48
CA GLY A 7 -10.00 -3.27 11.46
C GLY A 7 -11.36 -3.96 11.20
N GLY A 8 -11.34 -5.17 10.62
CA GLY A 8 -12.56 -5.92 10.31
C GLY A 8 -13.08 -6.76 11.47
N ARG A 9 -14.27 -7.34 11.30
CA ARG A 9 -14.86 -8.25 12.31
C ARG A 9 -14.43 -9.71 12.11
N ALA A 10 -14.63 -10.52 13.16
CA ALA A 10 -14.27 -11.94 13.18
C ALA A 10 -15.01 -12.80 12.13
N THR A 11 -16.20 -12.37 11.68
CA THR A 11 -16.99 -13.07 10.67
C THR A 11 -17.60 -12.08 9.68
N ALA A 12 -17.89 -12.55 8.46
CA ALA A 12 -18.55 -11.74 7.44
C ALA A 12 -19.97 -11.30 7.84
N GLU A 13 -20.67 -12.10 8.64
CA GLU A 13 -21.98 -11.71 9.20
C GLU A 13 -21.85 -10.51 10.13
N LYS A 14 -20.92 -10.57 11.11
CA LYS A 14 -20.66 -9.46 12.02
C LYS A 14 -20.17 -8.21 11.30
N GLN A 15 -19.37 -8.36 10.24
CA GLN A 15 -18.93 -7.23 9.42
C GLN A 15 -20.13 -6.52 8.79
N ARG A 16 -21.10 -7.26 8.25
CA ARG A 16 -22.30 -6.67 7.65
C ARG A 16 -23.25 -6.04 8.66
N GLU A 17 -23.32 -6.60 9.87
CA GLU A 17 -24.20 -6.10 10.93
C GLU A 17 -23.62 -4.86 11.64
N LEU A 18 -22.31 -4.86 11.91
CA LEU A 18 -21.67 -3.88 12.78
C LEU A 18 -20.72 -2.92 12.06
N GLY A 19 -20.45 -3.15 10.78
CA GLY A 19 -19.40 -2.44 10.06
C GLY A 19 -17.98 -2.85 10.48
N GLY A 20 -17.01 -2.34 9.75
CA GLY A 20 -15.59 -2.33 10.13
C GLY A 20 -15.18 -1.07 10.88
N GLU A 21 -13.93 -1.04 11.30
CA GLU A 21 -13.25 0.11 11.93
C GLU A 21 -12.14 0.58 10.97
N PRO A 22 -12.44 1.43 9.97
CA PRO A 22 -11.46 1.82 8.96
C PRO A 22 -10.29 2.63 9.56
N ASP A 23 -10.56 3.41 10.60
CA ASP A 23 -9.53 4.18 11.35
C ASP A 23 -8.48 3.28 12.02
N GLU A 24 -8.79 2.01 12.27
CA GLU A 24 -7.88 1.01 12.84
C GLU A 24 -7.36 0.01 11.79
N CYS A 25 -7.58 0.29 10.50
CA CYS A 25 -7.31 -0.64 9.42
C CYS A 25 -6.10 -0.23 8.58
N PRO A 26 -4.94 -0.91 8.70
CA PRO A 26 -3.76 -0.63 7.87
C PRO A 26 -4.00 -0.79 6.36
N VAL A 27 -4.98 -1.61 5.97
CA VAL A 27 -5.38 -1.70 4.56
C VAL A 27 -6.06 -0.42 4.09
N TYR A 28 -6.93 0.19 4.92
CA TYR A 28 -7.57 1.46 4.58
C TYR A 28 -6.57 2.61 4.55
N GLU A 29 -5.60 2.63 5.47
CA GLU A 29 -4.51 3.62 5.44
C GLU A 29 -3.79 3.64 4.08
N LEU A 30 -3.57 2.48 3.46
CA LEU A 30 -2.98 2.42 2.12
C LEU A 30 -3.86 3.12 1.06
N TYR A 31 -5.18 3.00 1.14
CA TYR A 31 -6.08 3.75 0.26
C TYR A 31 -5.94 5.25 0.49
N ALA A 32 -6.04 5.69 1.74
CA ALA A 32 -6.02 7.10 2.11
C ALA A 32 -4.72 7.82 1.71
N TYR A 33 -3.57 7.14 1.78
CA TYR A 33 -2.27 7.77 1.57
C TYR A 33 -1.61 7.47 0.22
N LEU A 34 -1.98 6.37 -0.44
CA LEU A 34 -1.24 5.89 -1.62
C LEU A 34 -2.16 5.46 -2.76
N LEU A 35 -3.04 4.49 -2.50
CA LEU A 35 -3.75 3.76 -3.56
C LEU A 35 -4.96 4.50 -4.14
N ALA A 36 -5.40 5.59 -3.51
CA ALA A 36 -6.40 6.47 -4.10
C ALA A 36 -5.80 7.52 -5.04
N GLU A 37 -4.47 7.71 -5.06
CA GLU A 37 -3.77 8.63 -5.98
C GLU A 37 -4.38 10.05 -6.07
N GLY A 38 -4.90 10.57 -4.95
CA GLY A 38 -5.55 11.89 -4.89
C GLY A 38 -7.04 11.90 -5.24
N ASP A 39 -7.63 10.75 -5.53
CA ASP A 39 -9.09 10.56 -5.58
C ASP A 39 -9.65 10.38 -4.17
N ASP A 40 -9.81 11.50 -3.47
CA ASP A 40 -10.38 11.53 -2.11
C ASP A 40 -11.81 10.96 -2.06
N GLU A 41 -12.58 11.06 -3.14
CA GLU A 41 -13.93 10.49 -3.23
C GLU A 41 -13.88 8.96 -3.26
N PHE A 42 -12.90 8.38 -3.95
CA PHE A 42 -12.68 6.93 -3.92
C PHE A 42 -12.27 6.45 -2.52
N ALA A 43 -11.34 7.14 -1.85
CA ALA A 43 -10.97 6.80 -0.47
C ALA A 43 -12.18 6.90 0.47
N ALA A 44 -12.97 7.98 0.38
CA ALA A 44 -14.18 8.17 1.18
C ALA A 44 -15.21 7.05 0.96
N ARG A 45 -15.45 6.64 -0.29
CA ARG A 45 -16.35 5.50 -0.58
C ARG A 45 -15.86 4.20 0.04
N VAL A 46 -14.56 3.90 -0.04
CA VAL A 46 -13.99 2.69 0.59
C VAL A 46 -14.17 2.73 2.11
N TYR A 47 -14.03 3.91 2.72
CA TYR A 47 -14.30 4.13 4.15
C TYR A 47 -15.76 3.83 4.49
N GLU A 48 -16.69 4.49 3.81
CA GLU A 48 -18.13 4.41 4.05
C GLU A 48 -18.63 2.96 3.87
N GLU A 49 -18.32 2.33 2.73
CA GLU A 49 -18.70 0.94 2.47
C GLU A 49 -18.15 -0.02 3.55
N CYS A 50 -16.96 0.25 4.10
CA CYS A 50 -16.39 -0.55 5.18
C CYS A 50 -17.10 -0.30 6.51
N ALA A 51 -17.28 0.96 6.89
CA ALA A 51 -17.91 1.38 8.14
C ALA A 51 -19.39 0.99 8.21
N GLU A 52 -20.09 0.93 7.08
CA GLU A 52 -21.49 0.50 6.99
C GLU A 52 -21.65 -1.02 6.80
N GLY A 53 -20.53 -1.75 6.62
CA GLY A 53 -20.53 -3.21 6.52
C GLY A 53 -20.85 -3.76 5.13
N GLU A 54 -20.99 -2.91 4.12
CA GLU A 54 -21.23 -3.29 2.72
C GLU A 54 -20.01 -4.03 2.13
N ARG A 55 -18.80 -3.58 2.49
CA ARG A 55 -17.52 -4.12 2.04
C ARG A 55 -16.94 -5.12 3.03
N LEU A 56 -16.53 -6.29 2.52
CA LEU A 56 -15.80 -7.30 3.29
C LEU A 56 -14.29 -7.14 3.14
N CYS A 57 -13.55 -7.41 4.22
CA CYS A 57 -12.09 -7.32 4.27
C CYS A 57 -11.36 -8.15 3.19
N GLY A 58 -11.91 -9.31 2.83
CA GLY A 58 -11.33 -10.15 1.78
C GLY A 58 -11.31 -9.46 0.41
N GLY A 59 -12.45 -8.91 -0.02
CA GLY A 59 -12.55 -8.16 -1.27
C GLY A 59 -11.77 -6.85 -1.24
N CYS A 60 -11.81 -6.14 -0.11
CA CYS A 60 -11.02 -4.92 0.09
C CYS A 60 -9.51 -5.18 -0.09
N LYS A 61 -8.98 -6.25 0.51
CA LYS A 61 -7.59 -6.66 0.33
C LYS A 61 -7.25 -7.08 -1.10
N GLU A 62 -8.19 -7.71 -1.81
CA GLU A 62 -7.96 -8.12 -3.20
C GLU A 62 -7.81 -6.88 -4.08
N GLN A 63 -8.73 -5.92 -3.95
CA GLN A 63 -8.69 -4.66 -4.71
C GLN A 63 -7.42 -3.86 -4.41
N ALA A 64 -7.07 -3.64 -3.14
CA ALA A 64 -5.83 -2.90 -2.85
C ALA A 64 -4.56 -3.68 -3.22
N ALA A 65 -4.61 -5.01 -3.36
CA ALA A 65 -3.49 -5.77 -3.89
C ALA A 65 -3.30 -5.56 -5.38
N GLU A 66 -4.39 -5.33 -6.12
CA GLU A 66 -4.37 -4.96 -7.53
C GLU A 66 -3.79 -3.57 -7.73
N LEU A 67 -4.35 -2.56 -7.03
CA LEU A 67 -3.84 -1.19 -7.06
C LEU A 67 -2.35 -1.13 -6.65
N MET A 68 -1.95 -1.86 -5.61
CA MET A 68 -0.54 -1.91 -5.19
C MET A 68 0.37 -2.54 -6.26
N ARG A 69 -0.11 -3.53 -7.02
CA ARG A 69 0.68 -4.12 -8.12
C ARG A 69 0.88 -3.12 -9.25
N GLU A 70 -0.16 -2.37 -9.60
CA GLU A 70 -0.11 -1.32 -10.62
C GLU A 70 0.85 -0.21 -10.20
N PHE A 71 0.67 0.34 -8.99
CA PHE A 71 1.55 1.35 -8.41
C PHE A 71 3.03 0.90 -8.42
N LEU A 72 3.31 -0.34 -7.96
CA LEU A 72 4.68 -0.84 -7.89
C LEU A 72 5.29 -1.07 -9.28
N ALA A 73 4.50 -1.46 -10.27
CA ALA A 73 4.98 -1.63 -11.64
C ALA A 73 5.42 -0.28 -12.23
N GLU A 74 4.56 0.73 -12.12
CA GLU A 74 4.88 2.10 -12.58
C GLU A 74 6.07 2.68 -11.80
N HIS A 75 6.09 2.49 -10.47
CA HIS A 75 7.21 2.94 -9.65
C HIS A 75 8.53 2.28 -10.05
N GLN A 76 8.53 0.97 -10.34
CA GLN A 76 9.74 0.26 -10.76
C GLN A 76 10.23 0.74 -12.13
N GLU A 77 9.33 1.02 -13.07
CA GLU A 77 9.68 1.62 -14.36
C GLU A 77 10.35 2.99 -14.17
N LYS A 78 9.71 3.91 -13.43
CA LYS A 78 10.27 5.23 -13.12
C LYS A 78 11.61 5.14 -12.39
N ARG A 79 11.78 4.13 -11.53
CA ARG A 79 13.05 3.89 -10.82
C ARG A 79 14.18 3.50 -11.79
N GLU A 80 13.89 2.74 -12.84
CA GLU A 80 14.88 2.39 -13.85
C GLU A 80 15.24 3.62 -14.70
N GLU A 81 14.25 4.42 -15.14
CA GLU A 81 14.49 5.69 -15.84
C GLU A 81 15.34 6.66 -15.00
N ALA A 82 15.07 6.72 -13.69
CA ALA A 82 15.82 7.57 -12.78
C ALA A 82 17.33 7.23 -12.73
N LYS A 83 17.75 6.00 -13.08
CA LYS A 83 19.18 5.65 -13.12
C LYS A 83 19.94 6.46 -14.16
N GLU A 84 19.33 6.73 -15.31
CA GLU A 84 19.93 7.54 -16.36
C GLU A 84 20.09 8.99 -15.88
N VAL A 85 19.04 9.54 -15.27
CA VAL A 85 19.08 10.88 -14.69
C VAL A 85 20.16 10.99 -13.62
N LEU A 86 20.27 10.01 -12.72
CA LEU A 86 21.27 10.01 -11.65
C LEU A 86 22.70 9.91 -12.16
N ALA A 87 22.94 9.28 -13.31
CA ALA A 87 24.28 9.19 -13.91
C ALA A 87 24.82 10.57 -14.34
N ASP A 88 23.93 11.52 -14.63
CA ASP A 88 24.27 12.88 -15.06
C ASP A 88 24.41 13.88 -13.90
N VAL A 89 24.16 13.45 -12.66
CA VAL A 89 24.24 14.32 -11.47
C VAL A 89 25.49 13.99 -10.64
N ASP A 90 26.20 15.03 -10.22
CA ASP A 90 27.37 14.91 -9.34
C ASP A 90 26.96 14.67 -7.88
N ILE A 91 26.47 13.46 -7.59
CA ILE A 91 26.09 12.99 -6.26
C ILE A 91 26.74 11.62 -6.00
N ASP A 92 27.42 11.50 -4.86
CA ASP A 92 27.92 10.22 -4.38
C ASP A 92 26.76 9.37 -3.82
N LEU A 93 26.44 8.28 -4.52
CA LEU A 93 25.44 7.32 -4.07
C LEU A 93 26.02 6.27 -3.12
N SER A 94 27.34 6.25 -2.89
CA SER A 94 27.96 5.39 -1.90
C SER A 94 27.70 5.97 -0.50
N SER A 95 27.20 5.14 0.40
CA SER A 95 26.91 5.52 1.77
C SER A 95 27.19 4.33 2.65
N GLU A 96 27.83 4.56 3.79
CA GLU A 96 28.03 3.52 4.81
C GLU A 96 26.69 2.99 5.38
N ARG A 97 25.58 3.69 5.10
CA ARG A 97 24.22 3.27 5.44
C ARG A 97 23.48 2.60 4.29
N ARG A 98 24.12 2.39 3.13
CA ARG A 98 23.48 1.74 1.98
C ARG A 98 23.28 0.24 2.27
N GLY A 99 22.09 -0.26 1.91
CA GLY A 99 21.65 -1.64 2.14
C GLY A 99 21.27 -1.99 3.58
N LEU A 100 20.89 -3.25 3.83
CA LEU A 100 20.35 -3.69 5.13
C LEU A 100 21.47 -3.79 6.18
N GLY A 101 21.54 -2.80 7.06
CA GLY A 101 22.56 -2.75 8.11
C GLY A 101 23.96 -2.38 7.62
N GLY A 102 24.08 -1.67 6.49
CA GLY A 102 25.37 -1.24 5.92
C GLY A 102 26.08 -2.30 5.08
N LYS A 103 25.38 -3.36 4.67
CA LYS A 103 25.89 -4.37 3.71
C LYS A 103 25.39 -4.05 2.31
N GLU A 104 26.18 -4.38 1.29
CA GLU A 104 25.75 -4.20 -0.10
C GLU A 104 24.48 -5.02 -0.40
N GLU A 105 23.68 -4.54 -1.34
CA GLU A 105 22.35 -5.07 -1.67
C GLU A 105 22.40 -6.55 -2.12
N GLU A 106 23.52 -6.97 -2.70
CA GLU A 106 23.80 -8.34 -3.14
C GLU A 106 24.06 -9.32 -1.97
N ASP A 107 24.47 -8.81 -0.79
CA ASP A 107 24.81 -9.59 0.40
C ASP A 107 23.63 -9.74 1.39
N ALA A 108 22.49 -9.13 1.09
CA ALA A 108 21.38 -8.95 2.02
C ALA A 108 20.14 -9.82 1.73
N VAL A 109 20.19 -10.67 0.70
CA VAL A 109 19.10 -11.60 0.31
C VAL A 109 19.54 -13.06 0.45
#